data_AF-A0A968PAE2-F1
#
_entry.id   AF-A0A968PAE2-F1
#
_cell.length_a   1.000
_cell.length_b   1.000
_cell.length_c   1.000
_cell.angle_alpha   90.00
_cell.angle_beta   90.00
_cell.angle_gamma   90.00
#
_symmetry.space_group_name_H-M   'P 1'
#
loop_
_entity.id
_entity.type
_entity.pdbx_description
1 polymer ?
#
loop_
_entity_poly.entity_id
_entity_poly.type
_entity_poly.pdbx_seq_one_letter_code
_entity_poly.pdbx_strand_id
1 'polypeptide(L)' 'MRITLVTETFPPEVNGVARTLSELVAGLVRRGHALEVIRPRQPCGEGAA' A
#
# COMPACT_ATOMS: atom_id res chain seq x y z
N MET A 1 -15.67 -5.86 -7.32
CA MET A 1 -15.12 -6.75 -6.27
C MET A 1 -14.53 -5.88 -5.18
N ARG A 2 -14.62 -6.30 -3.92
CA ARG A 2 -13.98 -5.62 -2.79
C ARG A 2 -12.74 -6.41 -2.38
N ILE A 3 -11.61 -5.73 -2.29
CA ILE A 3 -10.28 -6.31 -2.03
C ILE A 3 -9.71 -5.62 -0.80
N THR A 4 -9.23 -6.39 0.17
CA THR A 4 -8.51 -5.88 1.33
C THR A 4 -7.05 -6.29 1.22
N LEU A 5 -6.16 -5.31 1.16
CA LEU A 5 -4.70 -5.49 1.15
C LEU A 5 -4.18 -5.29 2.57
N VAL A 6 -3.69 -6.36 3.19
CA VAL A 6 -2.99 -6.29 4.49
C VAL A 6 -1.49 -6.39 4.21
N THR A 7 -0.73 -5.37 4.59
CA THR A 7 0.71 -5.31 4.33
C THR A 7 1.44 -4.59 5.46
N GLU A 8 2.66 -5.02 5.76
CA GLU A 8 3.55 -4.26 6.63
C GLU A 8 4.15 -3.04 5.92
N THR A 9 4.23 -3.12 4.59
CA THR A 9 4.96 -2.18 3.73
C THR A 9 4.01 -1.50 2.75
N PHE A 10 3.92 -0.17 2.75
CA PHE A 10 3.12 0.64 1.82
C PHE A 10 3.64 2.10 1.83
N PRO A 11 3.35 2.94 0.82
CA PRO A 11 3.67 4.37 0.91
C PRO A 11 3.31 4.96 2.28
N PRO A 12 4.25 5.72 2.91
CA PRO A 12 5.32 6.51 2.30
C PRO A 12 6.69 5.83 2.11
N GLU A 13 6.87 4.56 2.45
CA GLU A 13 8.21 3.93 2.40
C GLU A 13 8.81 3.93 0.97
N VAL A 14 10.09 4.31 0.84
CA VAL A 14 10.79 4.43 -0.46
C VAL A 14 11.52 3.14 -0.79
N ASN A 15 10.79 2.03 -0.89
CA ASN A 15 11.34 0.75 -1.31
C ASN A 15 10.58 0.16 -2.51
N GLY A 16 11.18 -0.84 -3.16
CA GLY A 16 10.59 -1.47 -4.34
C GLY A 16 9.22 -2.09 -4.07
N VAL A 17 9.00 -2.63 -2.87
CA VAL A 17 7.74 -3.29 -2.49
C VAL A 17 6.60 -2.29 -2.36
N ALA A 18 6.81 -1.17 -1.64
CA ALA A 18 5.84 -0.09 -1.50
C ALA A 18 5.43 0.46 -2.87
N ARG A 19 6.39 0.63 -3.79
CA ARG A 19 6.11 1.07 -5.16
C ARG A 19 5.26 0.06 -5.93
N THR A 20 5.63 -1.23 -5.92
CA THR A 20 4.86 -2.27 -6.62
C THR A 20 3.44 -2.40 -6.07
N LEU A 21 3.27 -2.36 -4.75
CA LEU A 21 1.95 -2.41 -4.13
C LEU A 21 1.09 -1.18 -4.47
N SER A 22 1.70 0.01 -4.52
CA SER A 22 1.01 1.23 -4.95
C SER A 22 0.56 1.15 -6.42
N GLU A 23 1.41 0.65 -7.32
CA GLU A 23 1.07 0.46 -8.73
C GLU A 23 -0.04 -0.58 -8.92
N LEU A 24 -0.02 -1.67 -8.15
CA LEU A 24 -1.06 -2.70 -8.12
C LEU A 24 -2.41 -2.12 -7.65
N VAL A 25 -2.43 -1.42 -6.52
CA VAL A 25 -3.62 -0.75 -5.97
C VAL A 25 -4.21 0.20 -7.01
N ALA A 26 -3.37 1.04 -7.63
CA ALA A 26 -3.81 1.95 -8.67
C ALA A 26 -4.41 1.21 -9.88
N GLY A 27 -3.81 0.10 -10.30
CA GLY A 27 -4.32 -0.73 -11.39
C GLY A 27 -5.67 -1.38 -11.08
N LEU A 28 -5.88 -1.83 -9.84
CA LEU A 28 -7.12 -2.44 -9.38
C LEU A 28 -8.24 -1.39 -9.23
N VAL A 29 -7.94 -0.21 -8.71
CA VAL A 29 -8.88 0.92 -8.64
C VAL A 29 -9.32 1.35 -10.05
N ARG A 30 -8.37 1.49 -11.00
CA ARG A 30 -8.70 1.81 -12.40
C ARG A 30 -9.61 0.79 -13.07
N ARG A 31 -9.59 -0.46 -12.63
CA ARG A 31 -10.49 -1.53 -13.09
C ARG A 31 -11.86 -1.55 -12.39
N GLY A 32 -12.14 -0.58 -11.50
CA GLY A 32 -13.41 -0.47 -10.77
C GLY A 32 -13.51 -1.37 -9.54
N HIS A 33 -12.39 -1.83 -8.98
CA HIS A 33 -12.39 -2.57 -7.73
C HIS A 33 -12.38 -1.62 -6.52
N ALA A 34 -13.15 -1.96 -5.49
CA ALA A 34 -13.09 -1.27 -4.20
C ALA A 34 -11.92 -1.84 -3.39
N LEU A 35 -11.07 -0.95 -2.86
CA LEU A 35 -9.85 -1.32 -2.16
C LEU A 35 -9.80 -0.74 -0.75
N GLU A 36 -9.32 -1.56 0.18
CA GLU A 36 -9.03 -1.20 1.56
C GLU A 36 -7.60 -1.63 1.87
N VAL A 37 -6.78 -0.72 2.39
CA VAL A 37 -5.38 -1.01 2.74
C VAL A 37 -5.24 -0.96 4.25
N ILE A 38 -4.83 -2.07 4.85
CA ILE A 38 -4.56 -2.21 6.27
C ILE A 38 -3.05 -2.39 6.42
N ARG A 39 -2.43 -1.49 7.19
CA ARG A 39 -1.02 -1.61 7.56
C ARG A 39 -0.82 -1.26 9.04
N PRO A 40 0.17 -1.85 9.71
CA PRO A 40 0.56 -1.42 11.05
C PRO A 40 0.91 0.07 11.06
N ARG A 41 0.57 0.76 12.16
CA ARG A 41 1.05 2.12 12.36
C ARG A 41 2.56 2.07 12.54
N GLN A 42 3.31 2.63 11.59
CA GLN A 42 4.75 2.74 11.73
C GLN A 42 5.10 3.60 12.95
N PRO A 43 6.06 3.18 13.79
CA PRO A 43 6.60 4.05 14.82
C PRO A 43 7.22 5.29 14.18
N CYS A 44 7.11 6.43 14.87
CA CYS A 44 7.65 7.71 14.41
C CYS A 44 9.18 7.61 14.32
N GLY A 45 9.72 7.24 13.16
CA GLY A 45 11.17 7.08 12.97
C GLY A 45 11.60 6.19 11.80
N GLU A 46 10.74 5.30 11.28
CA GLU A 46 11.10 4.38 10.19
C GLU A 46 10.34 4.71 8.90
N GLY A 47 10.59 5.90 8.34
CA GLY A 47 9.97 6.30 7.08
C GLY A 47 10.68 7.42 6.32
N ALA A 48 11.79 7.93 6.85
CA ALA A 48 12.62 8.93 6.19
C ALA A 48 14.10 8.56 6.42
N ALA A 49 14.58 7.67 5.57
CA ALA A 49 16.00 7.49 5.29
C ALA A 49 16.16 7.42 3.77
#